data_AF-A0A3A9EN85-F1
#
_entry.id   AF-A0A3A9EN85-F1
#
_cell.length_a   1.000
_cell.length_b   1.000
_cell.length_c   1.000
_cell.angle_alpha   90.00
_cell.angle_beta   90.00
_cell.angle_gamma   90.00
#
_symmetry.space_group_name_H-M   'P 1'
#
loop_
_entity.id
_entity.type
_entity.pdbx_description
1 polymer ?
#
loop_
_entity_poly.entity_id
_entity_poly.type
_entity_poly.pdbx_seq_one_letter_code
_entity_poly.pdbx_strand_id
1 'polypeptide(L)'
;MHNGEVAYASNAGKLNGLAPEAYIQPQDSLLDNGYLKINQQTKKEYTKAGHTVDRWFFSGGTKVTVLPDCIRLTASANSPIYFAQLLEETLGSGVYTMAILLKNASRGALLASNEGHNTYYANKIFSDIGEDLKLVTATFEVPKNNTLKRAYVRIDEASADLAAFKLEPGPYFTGWPVWNYALELARCQRDQIEFVHPVTNISTTSNRYGVIGGGTPMSATRASILCSTPVQIRTVPVMSFSGKFVLRAGSASASKGIPVANIASGTNAASNGINIMCDVSTDTPLTIGAYYELWYLPNNDGNSLLANANL
;
A
#
# COMPACT_ATOMS: atom_id res chain seq x y z
N MET A 1 -8.27 23.33 -42.78
CA MET A 1 -8.91 22.03 -42.51
C MET A 1 -8.33 20.99 -43.47
N HIS A 2 -7.46 20.11 -42.96
CA HIS A 2 -7.19 18.82 -43.58
C HIS A 2 -6.78 17.83 -42.47
N ASN A 3 -7.81 17.11 -42.04
CA ASN A 3 -7.90 15.74 -41.54
C ASN A 3 -6.70 15.17 -40.77
N GLY A 4 -6.91 15.00 -39.46
CA GLY A 4 -6.15 14.09 -38.64
C GLY A 4 -6.40 12.64 -39.07
N GLU A 5 -5.32 11.95 -39.42
CA GLU A 5 -5.29 10.49 -39.48
C GLU A 5 -4.70 9.98 -38.17
N VAL A 6 -5.48 9.17 -37.46
CA VAL A 6 -5.04 8.40 -36.30
C VAL A 6 -4.09 7.31 -36.80
N ALA A 7 -2.85 7.29 -36.29
CA ALA A 7 -1.90 6.23 -36.61
C ALA A 7 -2.29 4.93 -35.89
N TYR A 8 -2.78 3.94 -36.64
CA TYR A 8 -3.02 2.58 -36.14
C TYR A 8 -1.73 1.74 -36.16
N ALA A 9 -1.68 0.72 -35.30
CA ALA A 9 -0.56 -0.23 -35.15
C ALA A 9 -0.19 -1.01 -36.43
N SER A 10 -0.99 -0.93 -37.49
CA SER A 10 -0.72 -1.53 -38.81
C SER A 10 0.33 -0.78 -39.65
N ASN A 11 0.84 0.37 -39.18
CA ASN A 11 1.83 1.18 -39.89
C ASN A 11 3.30 0.83 -39.57
N ALA A 12 3.58 -0.36 -39.03
CA ALA A 12 4.93 -0.80 -38.65
C ALA A 12 5.99 -0.66 -39.78
N GLY A 13 5.57 -0.72 -41.05
CA GLY A 13 6.45 -0.52 -42.21
C GLY A 13 6.90 0.93 -42.46
N LYS A 14 6.26 1.94 -41.85
CA LYS A 14 6.64 3.37 -41.96
C LYS A 14 7.58 3.82 -40.83
N LEU A 15 7.96 2.93 -39.91
CA LEU A 15 8.81 3.20 -38.75
C LEU A 15 10.31 2.91 -38.99
N ASN A 16 10.68 2.37 -40.15
CA ASN A 16 12.08 2.15 -40.52
C ASN A 16 12.75 3.50 -40.86
N GLY A 17 13.31 4.15 -39.86
CA GLY A 17 14.09 5.40 -40.03
C GLY A 17 13.82 6.49 -39.00
N LEU A 18 12.88 6.31 -38.07
CA LEU A 18 12.78 7.17 -36.89
C LEU A 18 13.66 6.58 -35.80
N ALA A 19 14.55 7.40 -35.23
CA ALA A 19 15.43 6.99 -34.15
C ALA A 19 14.61 6.33 -33.02
N PRO A 20 15.04 5.18 -32.45
CA PRO A 20 14.30 4.46 -31.40
C PRO A 20 13.92 5.34 -30.19
N GLU A 21 14.67 6.42 -29.98
CA GLU A 21 14.44 7.44 -28.95
C GLU A 21 13.24 8.37 -29.19
N ALA A 22 12.58 8.32 -30.35
CA ALA A 22 11.41 9.15 -30.66
C ALA A 22 10.07 8.63 -30.09
N TYR A 23 10.02 7.39 -29.57
CA TYR A 23 8.82 6.79 -28.98
C TYR A 23 9.16 6.02 -27.70
N ILE A 24 9.66 6.73 -26.68
CA ILE A 24 9.76 6.17 -25.34
C ILE A 24 8.35 6.17 -24.73
N GLN A 25 7.68 5.02 -24.75
CA GLN A 25 6.44 4.83 -23.99
C GLN A 25 6.77 4.73 -22.50
N PRO A 26 6.00 5.40 -21.61
CA PRO A 26 6.17 5.24 -20.18
C PRO A 26 6.03 3.78 -19.77
N GLN A 27 7.08 3.22 -19.16
CA GLN A 27 7.03 1.89 -18.56
C GLN A 27 6.28 1.94 -17.23
N ASP A 28 5.79 0.78 -16.79
CA ASP A 28 5.26 0.63 -15.43
C ASP A 28 6.35 0.84 -14.38
N SER A 29 5.93 1.33 -13.21
CA SER A 29 6.80 1.42 -12.05
C SER A 29 6.99 0.02 -11.43
N LEU A 30 8.22 -0.26 -10.99
CA LEU A 30 8.57 -1.38 -10.10
C LEU A 30 8.23 -1.09 -8.63
N LEU A 31 7.81 0.14 -8.33
CA LEU A 31 7.24 0.54 -7.04
C LEU A 31 5.72 0.52 -7.12
N ASP A 32 5.10 0.14 -6.01
CA ASP A 32 3.66 0.22 -5.80
C ASP A 32 3.26 1.59 -5.25
N ASN A 33 2.08 2.08 -5.59
CA ASN A 33 1.60 3.41 -5.17
C ASN A 33 2.64 4.50 -5.43
N GLY A 34 3.31 4.47 -6.60
CA GLY A 34 4.34 5.44 -6.96
C GLY A 34 3.80 6.87 -7.01
N TYR A 35 2.49 7.03 -7.25
CA TYR A 35 1.80 8.31 -7.20
C TYR A 35 1.40 8.77 -5.78
N LEU A 36 1.59 7.93 -4.76
CA LEU A 36 1.29 8.25 -3.35
C LEU A 36 -0.17 8.63 -3.09
N LYS A 37 -1.08 8.15 -3.95
CA LYS A 37 -2.52 8.47 -3.93
C LYS A 37 -3.38 7.40 -3.28
N ILE A 38 -2.91 6.16 -3.20
CA ILE A 38 -3.59 5.12 -2.45
C ILE A 38 -3.28 5.35 -0.96
N ASN A 39 -4.35 5.39 -0.17
CA ASN A 39 -4.32 5.54 1.29
C ASN A 39 -5.53 4.78 1.84
N GLN A 40 -5.42 3.46 1.95
CA GLN A 40 -6.54 2.60 2.37
C GLN A 40 -7.01 2.90 3.80
N GLN A 41 -6.12 3.42 4.65
CA GLN A 41 -6.45 3.78 6.04
C GLN A 41 -7.16 5.13 6.18
N THR A 42 -7.27 5.91 5.10
CA THR A 42 -7.89 7.24 5.07
C THR A 42 -7.31 8.23 6.10
N LYS A 43 -6.10 7.96 6.60
CA LYS A 43 -5.43 8.80 7.59
C LYS A 43 -4.93 10.08 6.94
N LYS A 44 -5.15 11.21 7.60
CA LYS A 44 -4.60 12.49 7.17
C LYS A 44 -3.12 12.64 7.55
N GLU A 45 -2.68 11.89 8.57
CA GLU A 45 -1.32 11.93 9.08
C GLU A 45 -0.84 10.58 9.61
N TYR A 46 0.47 10.36 9.49
CA TYR A 46 1.19 9.24 10.05
C TYR A 46 2.37 9.76 10.87
N THR A 47 2.35 9.49 12.17
CA THR A 47 3.30 10.03 13.15
C THR A 47 4.15 8.96 13.83
N LYS A 48 3.86 7.67 13.59
CA LYS A 48 4.59 6.53 14.13
C LYS A 48 5.37 5.85 13.01
N ALA A 49 6.60 5.43 13.31
CA ALA A 49 7.43 4.65 12.39
C ALA A 49 6.68 3.41 11.89
N GLY A 50 6.91 3.07 10.63
CA GLY A 50 6.22 1.99 9.93
C GLY A 50 5.54 2.47 8.65
N HIS A 51 4.62 1.64 8.17
CA HIS A 51 3.90 1.83 6.91
C HIS A 51 2.90 2.99 6.99
N THR A 52 2.72 3.69 5.87
CA THR A 52 2.02 4.97 5.75
C THR A 52 0.93 4.93 4.68
N VAL A 53 1.09 5.69 3.59
CA VAL A 53 0.28 5.63 2.37
C VAL A 53 0.53 4.28 1.68
N ASP A 54 -0.05 3.27 2.32
CA ASP A 54 0.07 1.84 2.05
C ASP A 54 1.52 1.36 2.10
N ARG A 55 2.11 1.03 0.94
CA ARG A 55 3.39 0.34 0.80
C ARG A 55 4.61 1.13 1.28
N TRP A 56 4.44 2.43 1.47
CA TRP A 56 5.52 3.33 1.83
C TRP A 56 5.72 3.40 3.34
N PHE A 57 6.96 3.41 3.80
CA PHE A 57 7.27 3.46 5.22
C PHE A 57 8.39 4.45 5.52
N PHE A 58 8.50 4.81 6.79
CA PHE A 58 9.65 5.51 7.32
C PHE A 58 10.14 4.86 8.62
N SER A 59 11.45 4.92 8.85
CA SER A 59 12.03 4.73 10.18
C SER A 59 11.89 6.02 10.98
N GLY A 60 11.70 5.94 12.31
CA GLY A 60 11.24 7.03 13.18
C GLY A 60 11.89 8.41 12.97
N GLY A 61 11.24 9.45 13.51
CA GLY A 61 11.68 10.83 13.31
C GLY A 61 11.15 11.48 12.02
N THR A 62 10.15 10.87 11.38
CA THR A 62 9.42 11.42 10.24
C THR A 62 7.93 11.48 10.56
N LYS A 63 7.25 12.51 10.05
CA LYS A 63 5.79 12.61 9.96
C LYS A 63 5.42 12.70 8.49
N VAL A 64 4.39 11.95 8.09
CA VAL A 64 3.80 12.04 6.74
C VAL A 64 2.42 12.66 6.86
N THR A 65 2.18 13.77 6.18
CA THR A 65 0.87 14.42 6.08
C THR A 65 0.33 14.25 4.67
N VAL A 66 -0.91 13.78 4.53
CA VAL A 66 -1.53 13.59 3.22
C VAL A 66 -2.19 14.90 2.78
N LEU A 67 -1.74 15.45 1.66
CA LEU A 67 -2.28 16.64 1.00
C LEU A 67 -3.05 16.21 -0.27
N PRO A 68 -3.84 17.11 -0.90
CA PRO A 68 -4.63 16.73 -2.08
C PRO A 68 -3.83 16.13 -3.24
N ASP A 69 -2.63 16.65 -3.51
CA ASP A 69 -1.83 16.28 -4.69
C ASP A 69 -0.46 15.65 -4.37
N CYS A 70 -0.13 15.52 -3.08
CA CYS A 70 1.17 15.02 -2.62
C CYS A 70 1.11 14.59 -1.16
N ILE A 71 2.22 14.06 -0.66
CA ILE A 71 2.46 13.95 0.77
C ILE A 71 3.48 14.99 1.21
N ARG A 72 3.32 15.52 2.41
CA ARG A 72 4.34 16.31 3.09
C ARG A 72 5.09 15.44 4.07
N LEU A 73 6.39 15.32 3.83
CA LEU A 73 7.35 14.74 4.74
C LEU A 73 7.83 15.83 5.70
N THR A 74 7.84 15.56 7.00
CA THR A 74 8.33 16.51 8.01
C THR A 74 9.17 15.78 9.05
N ALA A 75 10.34 16.31 9.36
CA ALA A 75 11.20 15.77 10.39
C ALA A 75 10.58 16.02 11.77
N SER A 76 10.61 15.03 12.66
CA SER A 76 10.13 15.19 14.05
C SER A 76 11.16 15.87 14.97
N ALA A 77 12.40 16.05 14.50
CA ALA A 77 13.56 16.65 15.18
C ALA A 77 14.67 16.95 14.13
N ASN A 78 15.91 17.23 14.56
CA ASN A 78 17.09 17.44 13.70
C ASN A 78 17.63 16.14 13.03
N SER A 79 16.74 15.24 12.62
CA SER A 79 17.11 13.99 11.92
C SER A 79 16.72 14.10 10.45
N PRO A 80 17.54 13.58 9.52
CA PRO A 80 17.09 13.38 8.15
C PRO A 80 15.82 12.51 8.12
N ILE A 81 14.94 12.83 7.18
CA ILE A 81 13.77 12.03 6.87
C ILE A 81 14.19 10.91 5.93
N TYR A 82 13.72 9.70 6.18
CA TYR A 82 13.87 8.56 5.27
C TYR A 82 12.50 8.04 4.91
N PHE A 83 12.12 8.16 3.64
CA PHE A 83 10.84 7.69 3.14
C PHE A 83 11.07 6.69 2.00
N ALA A 84 10.62 5.46 2.23
CA ALA A 84 11.10 4.29 1.50
C ALA A 84 9.97 3.34 1.10
N GLN A 85 10.27 2.50 0.12
CA GLN A 85 9.53 1.29 -0.16
C GLN A 85 10.50 0.11 -0.28
N LEU A 86 10.14 -1.01 0.33
CA LEU A 86 10.76 -2.30 0.06
C LEU A 86 10.08 -2.91 -1.17
N LEU A 87 10.88 -3.32 -2.15
CA LEU A 87 10.38 -3.95 -3.36
C LEU A 87 9.78 -5.31 -3.00
N GLU A 88 8.62 -5.62 -3.59
CA GLU A 88 7.98 -6.92 -3.40
C GLU A 88 8.94 -8.04 -3.83
N GLU A 89 9.45 -7.94 -5.06
CA GLU A 89 10.45 -8.85 -5.59
C GLU A 89 11.87 -8.30 -5.36
N THR A 90 12.80 -9.21 -5.07
CA THR A 90 14.22 -8.86 -5.00
C THR A 90 14.76 -8.79 -6.42
N LEU A 91 15.17 -7.60 -6.85
CA LEU A 91 15.66 -7.39 -8.21
C LEU A 91 17.15 -7.70 -8.29
N GLY A 92 17.56 -8.33 -9.39
CA GLY A 92 18.96 -8.72 -9.63
C GLY A 92 19.82 -7.59 -10.20
N SER A 93 21.02 -7.97 -10.63
CA SER A 93 21.95 -7.09 -11.33
C SER A 93 21.33 -6.48 -12.59
N GLY A 94 21.64 -5.22 -12.86
CA GLY A 94 21.10 -4.50 -14.01
C GLY A 94 21.19 -2.99 -13.84
N VAL A 95 20.82 -2.27 -14.90
CA VAL A 95 20.70 -0.80 -14.86
C VAL A 95 19.26 -0.44 -14.56
N TYR A 96 19.07 0.50 -13.63
CA TYR A 96 17.77 1.00 -13.22
C TYR A 96 17.78 2.52 -13.17
N THR A 97 16.61 3.12 -13.31
CA THR A 97 16.40 4.56 -13.16
C THR A 97 15.32 4.82 -12.13
N MET A 98 15.61 5.67 -11.15
CA MET A 98 14.61 6.27 -10.26
C MET A 98 14.26 7.68 -10.70
N ALA A 99 13.02 8.06 -10.46
CA ALA A 99 12.54 9.41 -10.65
C ALA A 99 11.61 9.82 -9.50
N ILE A 100 11.74 11.04 -9.02
CA ILE A 100 10.80 11.65 -8.08
C ILE A 100 10.28 12.98 -8.60
N LEU A 101 9.04 13.30 -8.24
CA LEU A 101 8.45 14.63 -8.36
C LEU A 101 8.28 15.22 -6.97
N LEU A 102 8.94 16.34 -6.70
CA LEU A 102 8.89 17.00 -5.40
C LEU A 102 8.91 18.53 -5.52
N LYS A 103 8.51 19.20 -4.45
CA LYS A 103 8.63 20.65 -4.24
C LYS A 103 8.97 20.96 -2.78
N ASN A 104 9.31 22.22 -2.49
CA ASN A 104 9.59 22.69 -1.14
C ASN A 104 10.69 21.89 -0.43
N ALA A 105 11.77 21.57 -1.15
CA ALA A 105 12.87 20.74 -0.66
C ALA A 105 14.22 21.42 -0.87
N SER A 106 14.83 21.86 0.22
CA SER A 106 16.12 22.55 0.24
C SER A 106 17.30 21.62 -0.01
N ARG A 107 17.28 20.39 0.55
CA ARG A 107 18.32 19.39 0.28
C ARG A 107 17.87 17.96 0.54
N GLY A 108 18.32 17.03 -0.30
CA GLY A 108 18.10 15.61 -0.10
C GLY A 108 18.88 14.74 -1.07
N ALA A 109 18.56 13.44 -1.04
CA ALA A 109 19.16 12.44 -1.90
C ALA A 109 18.15 11.39 -2.36
N LEU A 110 18.24 10.98 -3.62
CA LEU A 110 17.55 9.81 -4.15
C LEU A 110 18.47 8.58 -4.05
N LEU A 111 17.99 7.54 -3.37
CA LEU A 111 18.82 6.45 -2.88
C LEU A 111 18.17 5.08 -3.19
N ALA A 112 19.04 4.11 -3.49
CA ALA A 112 18.66 2.73 -3.74
C ALA A 112 19.65 1.80 -3.05
N SER A 113 19.16 0.74 -2.40
CA SER A 113 19.99 -0.18 -1.64
C SER A 113 19.48 -1.62 -1.67
N ASN A 114 20.33 -2.53 -1.23
CA ASN A 114 19.91 -3.89 -0.88
C ASN A 114 19.06 -3.91 0.42
N GLU A 115 18.55 -5.10 0.77
CA GLU A 115 17.62 -5.30 1.89
C GLU A 115 18.20 -4.88 3.25
N GLY A 116 19.43 -5.33 3.52
CA GLY A 116 20.16 -5.02 4.75
C GLY A 116 20.64 -3.58 4.85
N HIS A 117 20.38 -2.75 3.83
CA HIS A 117 20.73 -1.32 3.78
C HIS A 117 22.23 -1.05 4.01
N ASN A 118 23.08 -2.01 3.66
CA ASN A 118 24.52 -1.94 3.84
C ASN A 118 25.27 -1.59 2.54
N THR A 119 24.60 -1.72 1.39
CA THR A 119 25.15 -1.42 0.06
C THR A 119 24.23 -0.46 -0.67
N TYR A 120 24.78 0.66 -1.14
CA TYR A 120 24.06 1.73 -1.81
C TYR A 120 24.48 1.76 -3.28
N TYR A 121 23.51 1.73 -4.18
CA TYR A 121 23.75 1.74 -5.63
C TYR A 121 23.49 3.11 -6.25
N ALA A 122 22.59 3.90 -5.66
CA ALA A 122 22.31 5.27 -6.08
C ALA A 122 22.54 6.25 -4.92
N ASN A 123 23.09 7.42 -5.25
CA ASN A 123 23.20 8.58 -4.35
C ASN A 123 23.15 9.88 -5.15
N LYS A 124 21.97 10.22 -5.66
CA LYS A 124 21.77 11.47 -6.40
C LYS A 124 21.35 12.56 -5.43
N ILE A 125 22.26 13.50 -5.15
CA ILE A 125 21.96 14.69 -4.36
C ILE A 125 21.12 15.67 -5.19
N PHE A 126 20.16 16.32 -4.54
CA PHE A 126 19.43 17.48 -5.05
C PHE A 126 19.39 18.56 -3.97
N SER A 127 19.26 19.82 -4.41
CA SER A 127 19.11 20.98 -3.53
C SER A 127 18.24 22.05 -4.18
N ASP A 128 17.80 23.00 -3.37
CA ASP A 128 17.16 24.25 -3.79
C ASP A 128 15.91 24.06 -4.67
N ILE A 129 15.08 23.07 -4.32
CA ILE A 129 13.78 22.85 -4.97
C ILE A 129 12.74 23.79 -4.34
N GLY A 130 12.38 24.82 -5.11
CA GLY A 130 11.36 25.80 -4.73
C GLY A 130 9.92 25.27 -4.74
N GLU A 131 8.96 26.18 -4.89
CA GLU A 131 7.52 25.89 -4.76
C GLU A 131 6.92 25.10 -5.94
N ASP A 132 7.58 25.13 -7.09
CA ASP A 132 7.16 24.38 -8.27
C ASP A 132 7.61 22.92 -8.21
N LEU A 133 6.80 22.02 -8.77
CA LEU A 133 7.19 20.63 -8.93
C LEU A 133 8.45 20.52 -9.81
N LYS A 134 9.44 19.79 -9.30
CA LYS A 134 10.66 19.45 -10.02
C LYS A 134 10.81 17.95 -10.14
N LEU A 135 11.28 17.53 -11.31
CA LEU A 135 11.70 16.17 -11.59
C LEU A 135 13.17 16.01 -11.18
N VAL A 136 13.45 14.99 -10.36
CA VAL A 136 14.81 14.55 -10.07
C VAL A 136 14.94 13.09 -10.48
N THR A 137 15.97 12.78 -11.28
CA THR A 137 16.24 11.41 -11.74
C THR A 137 17.62 10.93 -11.32
N ALA A 138 17.74 9.61 -11.12
CA ALA A 138 18.99 8.93 -10.83
C ALA A 138 19.04 7.59 -11.56
N THR A 139 19.99 7.46 -12.48
CA THR A 139 20.32 6.18 -13.12
C THR A 139 21.48 5.54 -12.36
N PHE A 140 21.41 4.24 -12.11
CA PHE A 140 22.43 3.49 -11.39
C PHE A 140 22.51 2.03 -11.87
N GLU A 141 23.63 1.39 -11.55
CA GLU A 141 23.86 -0.02 -11.85
C GLU A 141 23.89 -0.82 -10.54
N VAL A 142 23.16 -1.94 -10.52
CA VAL A 142 23.30 -3.00 -9.53
C VAL A 142 24.32 -4.00 -10.06
N PRO A 143 25.50 -4.14 -9.43
CA PRO A 143 26.54 -5.04 -9.93
C PRO A 143 26.11 -6.50 -9.95
N LYS A 144 26.84 -7.33 -10.72
CA LYS A 144 26.65 -8.79 -10.72
C LYS A 144 26.71 -9.34 -9.28
N ASN A 145 25.87 -10.34 -9.00
CA ASN A 145 25.71 -10.98 -7.68
C ASN A 145 25.21 -10.07 -6.55
N ASN A 146 24.78 -8.84 -6.86
CA ASN A 146 24.09 -7.96 -5.93
C ASN A 146 22.58 -7.94 -6.21
N THR A 147 21.84 -7.44 -5.23
CA THR A 147 20.38 -7.35 -5.30
C THR A 147 19.88 -5.99 -4.83
N LEU A 148 18.85 -5.50 -5.49
CA LEU A 148 18.11 -4.29 -5.12
C LEU A 148 16.82 -4.70 -4.41
N LYS A 149 16.57 -4.10 -3.24
CA LYS A 149 15.36 -4.37 -2.45
C LYS A 149 14.69 -3.11 -1.90
N ARG A 150 15.33 -1.94 -2.01
CA ARG A 150 14.81 -0.70 -1.45
C ARG A 150 15.07 0.49 -2.36
N ALA A 151 14.04 1.30 -2.56
CA ALA A 151 14.12 2.63 -3.15
C ALA A 151 13.59 3.65 -2.14
N TYR A 152 14.28 4.77 -1.97
CA TYR A 152 13.91 5.75 -0.97
C TYR A 152 14.47 7.13 -1.25
N VAL A 153 13.82 8.12 -0.65
CA VAL A 153 14.28 9.50 -0.63
C VAL A 153 14.72 9.84 0.78
N ARG A 154 15.89 10.48 0.89
CA ARG A 154 16.36 11.11 2.10
C ARG A 154 16.17 12.62 1.97
N ILE A 155 15.55 13.25 2.96
CA ILE A 155 15.49 14.71 3.05
C ILE A 155 16.36 15.12 4.23
N ASP A 156 17.35 15.96 3.97
CA ASP A 156 18.37 16.33 4.96
C ASP A 156 17.88 17.45 5.91
N GLU A 157 16.70 17.99 5.65
CA GLU A 157 16.14 19.18 6.31
C GLU A 157 14.69 18.98 6.78
N ALA A 158 14.06 20.05 7.28
CA ALA A 158 12.84 19.99 8.06
C ALA A 158 11.62 19.41 7.32
N SER A 159 11.48 19.64 6.01
CA SER A 159 10.34 19.15 5.24
C SER A 159 10.57 19.09 3.74
N ALA A 160 9.77 18.27 3.05
CA ALA A 160 9.61 18.26 1.59
C ALA A 160 8.21 17.79 1.20
N ASP A 161 7.69 18.26 0.07
CA ASP A 161 6.43 17.77 -0.50
C ASP A 161 6.74 16.83 -1.67
N LEU A 162 6.40 15.54 -1.53
CA LEU A 162 6.65 14.49 -2.51
C LEU A 162 5.34 14.12 -3.22
N ALA A 163 5.28 14.31 -4.54
CA ALA A 163 4.11 14.04 -5.35
C ALA A 163 4.15 12.67 -6.03
N ALA A 164 5.34 12.16 -6.39
CA ALA A 164 5.47 10.84 -6.99
C ALA A 164 6.90 10.28 -6.86
N PHE A 165 7.02 8.95 -6.91
CA PHE A 165 8.25 8.18 -6.96
C PHE A 165 8.11 6.97 -7.90
N LYS A 166 8.99 6.88 -8.90
CA LYS A 166 9.11 5.76 -9.84
C LYS A 166 10.48 5.09 -9.72
N LEU A 167 10.50 3.77 -9.87
CA LEU A 167 11.68 2.98 -10.22
C LEU A 167 11.34 2.19 -11.47
N GLU A 168 12.23 2.15 -12.45
CA GLU A 168 12.05 1.37 -13.67
C GLU A 168 13.37 0.77 -14.16
N PRO A 169 13.33 -0.34 -14.91
CA PRO A 169 14.54 -0.90 -15.51
C PRO A 169 15.01 -0.03 -16.68
N GLY A 170 16.31 -0.02 -16.88
CA GLY A 170 16.97 0.67 -17.98
C GLY A 170 17.59 2.01 -17.59
N PRO A 171 18.33 2.62 -18.55
CA PRO A 171 19.20 3.76 -18.28
C PRO A 171 18.50 5.12 -18.25
N TYR A 172 17.22 5.20 -18.62
CA TYR A 172 16.50 6.47 -18.76
C TYR A 172 15.14 6.43 -18.09
N PHE A 173 14.71 7.60 -17.61
CA PHE A 173 13.35 7.80 -17.16
C PHE A 173 12.42 7.90 -18.38
N THR A 174 11.41 7.05 -18.44
CA THR A 174 10.50 6.94 -19.61
C THR A 174 9.22 7.75 -19.48
N GLY A 175 9.08 8.53 -18.40
CA GLY A 175 7.85 9.26 -18.09
C GLY A 175 6.95 8.51 -17.11
N TRP A 176 5.82 9.12 -16.78
CA TRP A 176 4.84 8.56 -15.87
C TRP A 176 3.73 7.83 -16.65
N PRO A 177 3.47 6.53 -16.40
CA PRO A 177 2.36 5.83 -17.05
C PRO A 177 1.03 6.38 -16.57
N VAL A 178 -0.04 6.29 -17.37
CA VAL A 178 -1.37 6.78 -16.97
C VAL A 178 -1.76 6.16 -15.63
N TRP A 179 -2.07 7.01 -14.64
CA TRP A 179 -2.41 6.55 -13.30
C TRP A 179 -3.72 5.75 -13.33
N ASN A 180 -3.67 4.50 -12.86
CA ASN A 180 -4.82 3.62 -12.76
C ASN A 180 -5.07 3.27 -11.29
N TYR A 181 -6.08 3.91 -10.70
CA TYR A 181 -6.44 3.71 -9.29
C TYR A 181 -6.70 2.24 -8.94
N ALA A 182 -7.45 1.51 -9.78
CA ALA A 182 -7.82 0.13 -9.50
C ALA A 182 -6.61 -0.81 -9.50
N LEU A 183 -5.66 -0.60 -10.42
CA LEU A 183 -4.44 -1.40 -10.50
C LEU A 183 -3.50 -1.11 -9.32
N GLU A 184 -3.31 0.17 -8.98
CA GLU A 184 -2.47 0.58 -7.83
C GLU A 184 -3.08 0.07 -6.51
N LEU A 185 -4.40 0.20 -6.34
CA LEU A 185 -5.11 -0.33 -5.18
C LEU A 185 -4.95 -1.85 -5.08
N ALA A 186 -5.11 -2.58 -6.19
CA ALA A 186 -4.94 -4.02 -6.21
C ALA A 186 -3.51 -4.44 -5.81
N ARG A 187 -2.48 -3.69 -6.24
CA ARG A 187 -1.09 -3.92 -5.81
C ARG A 187 -0.95 -3.70 -4.30
N CYS A 188 -1.42 -2.57 -3.76
CA CYS A 188 -1.36 -2.27 -2.32
C CYS A 188 -2.13 -3.29 -1.45
N GLN A 189 -3.27 -3.78 -1.94
CA GLN A 189 -4.11 -4.76 -1.23
C GLN A 189 -3.44 -6.13 -1.04
N ARG A 190 -2.36 -6.43 -1.76
CA ARG A 190 -1.58 -7.65 -1.53
C ARG A 190 -0.78 -7.58 -0.22
N ASP A 191 -0.48 -6.39 0.26
CA ASP A 191 0.30 -6.13 1.47
C ASP A 191 -0.57 -5.67 2.64
N GLN A 192 -1.67 -4.99 2.37
CA GLN A 192 -2.53 -4.48 3.42
C GLN A 192 -4.00 -4.39 2.97
N ILE A 193 -4.90 -4.98 3.76
CA ILE A 193 -6.34 -4.81 3.56
C ILE A 193 -6.97 -4.41 4.88
N GLU A 194 -7.64 -3.26 4.87
CA GLU A 194 -8.48 -2.84 5.97
C GLU A 194 -9.94 -3.10 5.62
N PHE A 195 -10.56 -4.01 6.36
CA PHE A 195 -12.00 -4.15 6.37
C PHE A 195 -12.53 -3.05 7.28
N VAL A 196 -13.09 -2.02 6.66
CA VAL A 196 -13.79 -0.93 7.34
C VAL A 196 -15.27 -0.99 7.01
N HIS A 197 -16.10 -0.56 7.96
CA HIS A 197 -17.50 -0.33 7.64
C HIS A 197 -17.62 0.93 6.75
N PRO A 198 -18.36 0.89 5.63
CA PRO A 198 -18.33 1.90 4.56
C PRO A 198 -18.94 3.27 4.93
N VAL A 199 -19.21 3.55 6.21
CA VAL A 199 -20.01 4.71 6.61
C VAL A 199 -19.39 5.42 7.82
N THR A 200 -18.82 6.60 7.58
CA THR A 200 -18.28 7.50 8.61
C THR A 200 -19.19 8.69 8.93
N ASN A 201 -20.35 8.83 8.26
CA ASN A 201 -21.28 9.97 8.44
C ASN A 201 -22.72 9.66 7.97
N ILE A 202 -23.43 8.70 8.57
CA ILE A 202 -24.88 8.56 8.35
C ILE A 202 -25.60 8.54 9.70
N SER A 203 -26.74 9.23 9.75
CA SER A 203 -27.61 9.39 10.91
C SER A 203 -27.90 8.06 11.64
N THR A 204 -28.19 8.18 12.92
CA THR A 204 -28.43 7.16 13.95
C THR A 204 -29.53 6.12 13.66
N THR A 205 -30.04 6.04 12.43
CA THR A 205 -31.20 5.23 12.04
C THR A 205 -30.92 4.23 10.91
N SER A 206 -29.72 4.21 10.33
CA SER A 206 -29.33 3.22 9.31
C SER A 206 -28.31 2.25 9.90
N ASN A 207 -28.81 1.16 10.46
CA ASN A 207 -28.25 -0.19 10.41
C ASN A 207 -26.75 -0.28 10.04
N ARG A 208 -25.91 -0.05 11.05
CA ARG A 208 -24.44 -0.19 11.06
C ARG A 208 -24.02 -1.66 10.91
N TYR A 209 -24.32 -2.31 9.79
CA TYR A 209 -24.15 -3.75 9.63
C TYR A 209 -23.37 -4.08 8.35
N GLY A 210 -22.27 -4.82 8.50
CA GLY A 210 -21.55 -5.44 7.39
C GLY A 210 -20.97 -6.79 7.79
N VAL A 211 -21.21 -7.82 6.96
CA VAL A 211 -20.53 -9.12 7.06
C VAL A 211 -19.11 -8.95 6.57
N ILE A 212 -18.14 -9.42 7.34
CA ILE A 212 -16.72 -9.43 6.97
C ILE A 212 -16.35 -10.76 6.31
N GLY A 213 -16.90 -11.85 6.85
CA GLY A 213 -16.63 -13.20 6.39
C GLY A 213 -17.55 -14.22 7.02
N GLY A 214 -17.45 -15.46 6.56
CA GLY A 214 -18.24 -16.59 7.03
C GLY A 214 -17.39 -17.83 7.26
N GLY A 215 -17.83 -18.71 8.15
CA GLY A 215 -17.12 -19.95 8.41
C GLY A 215 -17.75 -20.80 9.51
N THR A 216 -16.94 -21.68 10.09
CA THR A 216 -17.43 -22.73 11.01
C THR A 216 -16.56 -22.80 12.27
N PRO A 217 -17.16 -23.01 13.46
CA PRO A 217 -16.44 -23.28 14.69
C PRO A 217 -15.68 -24.61 14.63
N MET A 218 -14.43 -24.56 15.05
CA MET A 218 -13.56 -25.73 15.21
C MET A 218 -13.56 -26.24 16.66
N SER A 219 -14.02 -25.40 17.59
CA SER A 219 -14.25 -25.74 19.00
C SER A 219 -15.41 -24.89 19.54
N ALA A 220 -15.77 -25.11 20.81
CA ALA A 220 -16.75 -24.29 21.50
C ALA A 220 -16.32 -22.82 21.69
N THR A 221 -15.04 -22.49 21.51
CA THR A 221 -14.49 -21.14 21.77
C THR A 221 -13.78 -20.52 20.57
N ARG A 222 -13.62 -21.23 19.45
CA ARG A 222 -12.88 -20.76 18.28
C ARG A 222 -13.59 -21.09 16.97
N ALA A 223 -13.72 -20.08 16.11
CA ALA A 223 -14.17 -20.24 14.73
C ALA A 223 -13.10 -19.86 13.71
N SER A 224 -13.04 -20.63 12.62
CA SER A 224 -12.30 -20.26 11.42
C SER A 224 -13.26 -19.54 10.48
N ILE A 225 -12.95 -18.29 10.17
CA ILE A 225 -13.75 -17.42 9.31
C ILE A 225 -12.95 -17.08 8.06
N LEU A 226 -13.51 -17.33 6.89
CA LEU A 226 -12.93 -16.90 5.62
C LEU A 226 -13.44 -15.49 5.29
N CYS A 227 -12.51 -14.54 5.21
CA CYS A 227 -12.77 -13.18 4.75
C CYS A 227 -12.30 -13.06 3.30
N SER A 228 -13.20 -12.76 2.37
CA SER A 228 -12.85 -12.63 0.96
C SER A 228 -11.97 -11.40 0.73
N THR A 229 -10.97 -11.54 -0.13
CA THR A 229 -10.08 -10.45 -0.53
C THR A 229 -10.13 -10.26 -2.05
N PRO A 230 -10.04 -9.01 -2.54
CA PRO A 230 -10.03 -8.73 -3.98
C PRO A 230 -8.78 -9.25 -4.69
N VAL A 231 -7.70 -9.47 -3.94
CA VAL A 231 -6.42 -10.00 -4.41
C VAL A 231 -5.87 -11.01 -3.40
N GLN A 232 -4.96 -11.88 -3.85
CA GLN A 232 -4.22 -12.76 -2.96
C GLN A 232 -3.27 -11.94 -2.09
N ILE A 233 -3.41 -12.05 -0.76
CA ILE A 233 -2.44 -11.46 0.17
C ILE A 233 -1.11 -12.22 0.07
N ARG A 234 0.00 -11.47 0.06
CA ARG A 234 1.35 -12.00 -0.20
C ARG A 234 1.88 -13.00 0.83
N THR A 235 1.49 -12.84 2.09
CA THR A 235 1.90 -13.68 3.21
C THR A 235 0.79 -13.76 4.25
N VAL A 236 0.91 -14.65 5.22
CA VAL A 236 -0.04 -14.67 6.34
C VAL A 236 0.02 -13.30 7.04
N PRO A 237 -1.07 -12.51 7.04
CA PRO A 237 -1.03 -11.18 7.62
C PRO A 237 -0.93 -11.26 9.15
N VAL A 238 -0.58 -10.15 9.79
CA VAL A 238 -0.88 -9.91 11.20
C VAL A 238 -2.24 -9.23 11.28
N MET A 239 -3.15 -9.79 12.05
CA MET A 239 -4.45 -9.16 12.29
C MET A 239 -4.33 -8.15 13.42
N SER A 240 -4.92 -6.97 13.20
CA SER A 240 -5.17 -6.00 14.26
C SER A 240 -6.59 -5.46 14.09
N PHE A 241 -7.26 -5.15 15.19
CA PHE A 241 -8.63 -4.68 15.13
C PHE A 241 -8.92 -3.65 16.21
N SER A 242 -9.83 -2.74 15.90
CA SER A 242 -10.41 -1.79 16.84
C SER A 242 -11.94 -1.91 16.79
N GLY A 243 -12.56 -1.64 17.93
CA GLY A 243 -14.01 -1.71 18.06
C GLY A 243 -14.50 -3.09 18.50
N LYS A 244 -15.78 -3.39 18.21
CA LYS A 244 -16.45 -4.58 18.73
C LYS A 244 -16.97 -5.45 17.58
N PHE A 245 -16.75 -6.76 17.70
CA PHE A 245 -17.11 -7.75 16.69
C PHE A 245 -17.94 -8.87 17.31
N VAL A 246 -18.80 -9.49 16.52
CA VAL A 246 -19.59 -10.65 16.92
C VAL A 246 -19.60 -11.74 15.88
N LEU A 247 -19.75 -12.99 16.34
CA LEU A 247 -20.12 -14.13 15.52
C LEU A 247 -21.63 -14.34 15.59
N ARG A 248 -22.27 -14.44 14.41
CA ARG A 248 -23.72 -14.63 14.26
C ARG A 248 -24.00 -15.99 13.63
N ALA A 249 -24.80 -16.82 14.30
CA ALA A 249 -25.34 -18.03 13.67
C ALA A 249 -26.50 -17.67 12.73
N GLY A 250 -26.36 -17.93 11.44
CA GLY A 250 -27.43 -17.80 10.43
C GLY A 250 -28.24 -16.51 10.51
N SER A 251 -29.58 -16.59 10.56
CA SER A 251 -30.50 -15.44 10.50
C SER A 251 -30.66 -14.61 11.79
N ALA A 252 -29.89 -14.84 12.86
CA ALA A 252 -30.01 -14.10 14.13
C ALA A 252 -29.67 -12.59 14.04
N SER A 253 -30.45 -11.66 14.60
CA SER A 253 -30.10 -10.21 14.53
C SER A 253 -28.68 -9.90 15.07
N ALA A 254 -27.94 -8.97 14.45
CA ALA A 254 -26.56 -8.62 14.83
C ALA A 254 -26.38 -8.21 16.31
N SER A 255 -27.41 -7.62 16.93
CA SER A 255 -27.47 -7.28 18.36
C SER A 255 -27.55 -8.49 19.31
N LYS A 256 -27.66 -9.71 18.77
CA LYS A 256 -27.68 -10.99 19.51
C LYS A 256 -26.48 -11.90 19.17
N GLY A 257 -25.47 -11.38 18.46
CA GLY A 257 -24.27 -12.14 18.14
C GLY A 257 -23.40 -12.41 19.37
N ILE A 258 -22.59 -13.46 19.30
CA ILE A 258 -21.65 -13.86 20.36
C ILE A 258 -20.43 -12.95 20.27
N PRO A 259 -20.05 -12.19 21.34
CA PRO A 259 -18.92 -11.28 21.30
C PRO A 259 -17.60 -11.99 21.01
N VAL A 260 -16.82 -11.43 20.08
CA VAL A 260 -15.47 -11.87 19.76
C VAL A 260 -14.48 -11.20 20.69
N ALA A 261 -13.70 -12.00 21.40
CA ALA A 261 -12.66 -11.55 22.32
C ALA A 261 -11.31 -11.30 21.63
N ASN A 262 -11.01 -12.09 20.59
CA ASN A 262 -9.75 -11.99 19.86
C ASN A 262 -9.93 -12.38 18.38
N ILE A 263 -9.17 -11.73 17.50
CA ILE A 263 -9.08 -12.05 16.07
C ILE A 263 -7.60 -12.19 15.73
N ALA A 264 -7.22 -13.37 15.24
CA ALA A 264 -5.86 -13.68 14.80
C ALA A 264 -5.86 -14.26 13.38
N SER A 265 -4.71 -14.31 12.73
CA SER A 265 -4.59 -14.98 11.45
C SER A 265 -4.68 -16.49 11.61
N GLY A 266 -5.34 -17.14 10.66
CA GLY A 266 -5.18 -18.56 10.43
C GLY A 266 -3.84 -18.88 9.79
N THR A 267 -3.54 -20.16 9.62
CA THR A 267 -2.28 -20.63 9.03
C THR A 267 -2.22 -20.48 7.50
N ASN A 268 -3.36 -20.20 6.85
CA ASN A 268 -3.48 -20.24 5.39
C ASN A 268 -4.07 -18.93 4.85
N ALA A 269 -3.30 -18.24 3.99
CA ALA A 269 -3.86 -17.27 3.05
C ALA A 269 -4.36 -18.06 1.82
N ALA A 270 -5.66 -17.98 1.52
CA ALA A 270 -6.22 -18.53 0.29
C ALA A 270 -5.99 -17.54 -0.87
N SER A 271 -6.06 -18.01 -2.11
CA SER A 271 -5.88 -17.16 -3.31
C SER A 271 -6.88 -16.00 -3.40
N ASN A 272 -8.04 -16.12 -2.75
CA ASN A 272 -9.13 -15.14 -2.77
C ASN A 272 -9.66 -14.79 -1.37
N GLY A 273 -8.89 -15.05 -0.32
CA GLY A 273 -9.31 -14.70 1.03
C GLY A 273 -8.30 -15.00 2.12
N ILE A 274 -8.57 -14.49 3.30
CA ILE A 274 -7.78 -14.71 4.50
C ILE A 274 -8.63 -15.55 5.44
N ASN A 275 -8.11 -16.69 5.88
CA ASN A 275 -8.69 -17.37 7.04
C ASN A 275 -8.23 -16.65 8.31
N ILE A 276 -9.18 -16.24 9.13
CA ILE A 276 -8.93 -15.67 10.45
C ILE A 276 -9.53 -16.58 11.52
N MET A 277 -8.94 -16.53 12.71
CA MET A 277 -9.38 -17.23 13.90
C MET A 277 -10.06 -16.24 14.82
N CYS A 278 -11.34 -16.46 15.09
CA CYS A 278 -12.13 -15.65 16.02
C CYS A 278 -12.34 -16.45 17.31
N ASP A 279 -11.88 -15.90 18.43
CA ASP A 279 -12.06 -16.47 19.76
C ASP A 279 -13.23 -15.81 20.49
N VAL A 280 -14.02 -16.59 21.22
CA VAL A 280 -15.13 -16.12 22.07
C VAL A 280 -14.96 -16.59 23.51
N SER A 281 -15.70 -15.98 24.45
CA SER A 281 -15.73 -16.42 25.85
C SER A 281 -16.32 -17.83 26.00
N THR A 282 -15.89 -18.56 27.03
CA THR A 282 -16.47 -19.84 27.45
C THR A 282 -17.92 -19.72 27.93
N ASP A 283 -18.38 -18.53 28.32
CA ASP A 283 -19.73 -18.30 28.88
C ASP A 283 -20.84 -18.36 27.81
N THR A 284 -20.47 -18.17 26.54
CA THR A 284 -21.38 -18.23 25.39
C THR A 284 -20.75 -19.09 24.30
N PRO A 285 -20.75 -20.42 24.45
CA PRO A 285 -20.03 -21.32 23.56
C PRO A 285 -20.63 -21.37 22.17
N LEU A 286 -19.77 -21.57 21.17
CA LEU A 286 -20.13 -21.84 19.79
C LEU A 286 -20.62 -23.27 19.62
N THR A 287 -21.55 -23.47 18.70
CA THR A 287 -21.96 -24.82 18.27
C THR A 287 -21.01 -25.31 17.18
N ILE A 288 -20.24 -26.36 17.48
CA ILE A 288 -19.28 -26.94 16.53
C ILE A 288 -19.99 -27.38 15.25
N GLY A 289 -19.42 -27.04 14.10
CA GLY A 289 -19.96 -27.38 12.77
C GLY A 289 -21.11 -26.50 12.27
N ALA A 290 -21.67 -25.61 13.09
CA ALA A 290 -22.65 -24.63 12.62
C ALA A 290 -22.00 -23.51 11.82
N TYR A 291 -22.74 -22.87 10.92
CA TYR A 291 -22.25 -21.73 10.14
C TYR A 291 -22.40 -20.41 10.93
N TYR A 292 -21.31 -19.65 10.98
CA TYR A 292 -21.26 -18.33 11.59
C TYR A 292 -20.71 -17.27 10.64
N GLU A 293 -21.26 -16.08 10.76
CA GLU A 293 -20.78 -14.87 10.09
C GLU A 293 -20.07 -13.96 11.09
N LEU A 294 -18.95 -13.36 10.69
CA LEU A 294 -18.30 -12.29 11.45
C LEU A 294 -18.89 -10.94 11.06
N TRP A 295 -19.34 -10.19 12.05
CA TRP A 295 -19.94 -8.88 11.88
C TRP A 295 -19.29 -7.81 12.76
N TYR A 296 -19.35 -6.56 12.28
CA TYR A 296 -19.22 -5.39 13.14
C TYR A 296 -20.43 -5.26 14.07
N LEU A 297 -20.22 -4.98 15.36
CA LEU A 297 -21.31 -4.60 16.26
C LEU A 297 -21.75 -3.15 16.02
N PRO A 298 -23.06 -2.85 16.14
CA PRO A 298 -23.58 -1.49 16.02
C PRO A 298 -23.10 -0.58 17.16
N ASN A 299 -23.12 0.73 16.88
CA ASN A 299 -22.97 1.86 17.80
C ASN A 299 -21.56 2.22 18.27
N ASN A 300 -20.52 1.63 17.68
CA ASN A 300 -19.16 2.12 17.84
C ASN A 300 -18.66 2.71 16.53
N ASP A 301 -18.33 3.99 16.54
CA ASP A 301 -17.54 4.60 15.48
C ASP A 301 -16.10 4.06 15.59
N GLY A 302 -15.46 3.77 14.45
CA GLY A 302 -14.08 3.28 14.44
C GLY A 302 -13.89 1.76 14.54
N ASN A 303 -14.90 0.96 14.16
CA ASN A 303 -14.67 -0.47 13.94
C ASN A 303 -13.76 -0.68 12.71
N SER A 304 -12.62 -1.32 12.91
CA SER A 304 -11.66 -1.64 11.84
C SER A 304 -11.07 -3.02 12.08
N LEU A 305 -10.97 -3.82 11.03
CA LEU A 305 -10.18 -5.05 11.02
C LEU A 305 -9.12 -4.91 9.93
N LEU A 306 -7.87 -4.83 10.36
CA LEU A 306 -6.72 -4.66 9.50
C LEU A 306 -5.96 -5.99 9.37
N ALA A 307 -5.87 -6.49 8.14
CA ALA A 307 -4.94 -7.53 7.74
C ALA A 307 -3.66 -6.87 7.20
N ASN A 308 -2.58 -6.94 7.97
CA ASN A 308 -1.31 -6.33 7.61
C ASN A 308 -0.28 -7.41 7.26
N ALA A 309 0.01 -7.57 5.98
CA ALA A 309 1.05 -8.46 5.48
C ALA A 309 2.38 -7.74 5.24
N ASN A 310 2.49 -6.45 5.57
CA ASN A 310 3.76 -5.75 5.56
C ASN A 310 4.71 -6.37 6.61
N LEU A 311 5.92 -6.69 6.17
CA LEU A 311 7.04 -7.21 6.97
C LEU A 311 8.02 -6.07 7.19
#